data_AF-A0A4Q9MUS7-F1
#
_entry.id   AF-A0A4Q9MUS7-F1
#
_cell.length_a   1.000
_cell.length_b   1.000
_cell.length_c   1.000
_cell.angle_alpha   90.00
_cell.angle_beta   90.00
_cell.angle_gamma   90.00
#
_symmetry.space_group_name_H-M   'P 1'
#
loop_
_entity.id
_entity.type
_entity.pdbx_description
1 polymer ?
#
loop_
_entity_poly.entity_id
_entity_poly.type
_entity_poly.pdbx_seq_one_letter_code
_entity_poly.pdbx_strand_id
1 'polypeptide(L)' 'MSSTQVQATSGSNSDGEREGAKPKVPRRTPMACQFCRGRKLKCDGRPTCANCQRRSIPCIYVPVAAQK' A
#
# COMPACT_ATOMS: atom_id res chain seq x y z
N MET A 1 -5.58 -34.66 -41.69
CA MET A 1 -6.65 -33.95 -40.96
C MET A 1 -6.08 -33.57 -39.61
N SER A 2 -5.61 -32.33 -39.42
CA SER A 2 -5.32 -31.71 -38.10
C SER A 2 -4.76 -30.31 -38.34
N SER A 3 -5.67 -29.34 -38.48
CA SER A 3 -5.35 -27.92 -38.64
C SER A 3 -5.28 -27.30 -37.24
N THR A 4 -4.08 -27.06 -36.74
CA THR A 4 -3.89 -26.40 -35.44
C THR A 4 -3.98 -24.88 -35.65
N GLN A 5 -5.07 -24.27 -35.19
CA GLN A 5 -5.29 -22.83 -35.25
C GLN A 5 -4.64 -22.15 -34.04
N VAL A 6 -3.72 -21.22 -34.27
CA VAL A 6 -3.15 -20.35 -33.24
C VAL A 6 -4.05 -19.11 -33.09
N GLN A 7 -4.60 -18.89 -31.90
CA GLN A 7 -5.43 -17.72 -31.60
C GLN A 7 -4.55 -16.58 -31.08
N ALA A 8 -4.54 -15.47 -31.81
CA ALA A 8 -3.92 -14.21 -31.37
C ALA A 8 -4.77 -13.59 -30.27
N THR A 9 -4.22 -13.45 -29.06
CA THR A 9 -4.84 -12.66 -28.00
C THR A 9 -4.38 -11.21 -28.15
N SER A 10 -5.29 -10.37 -28.65
CA SER A 10 -5.14 -8.93 -28.65
C SER A 10 -5.11 -8.43 -27.19
N GLY A 11 -3.92 -8.19 -26.66
CA GLY A 11 -3.74 -7.52 -25.38
C GLY A 11 -4.22 -6.07 -25.48
N SER A 12 -5.46 -5.83 -25.06
CA SER A 12 -6.03 -4.49 -24.95
C SER A 12 -5.29 -3.68 -23.88
N ASN A 13 -4.44 -2.75 -24.32
CA ASN A 13 -3.89 -1.70 -23.47
C ASN A 13 -5.05 -0.89 -22.89
N SER A 14 -5.37 -1.13 -21.62
CA SER A 14 -6.30 -0.32 -20.86
C SER A 14 -5.51 0.77 -20.15
N ASP A 15 -5.05 1.75 -20.92
CA ASP A 15 -4.60 3.04 -20.40
C ASP A 15 -5.84 3.79 -19.88
N GLY A 16 -6.23 3.44 -18.65
CA GLY A 16 -7.25 4.14 -17.89
C GLY A 16 -6.67 5.42 -17.30
N GLU A 17 -6.57 6.47 -18.12
CA GLU A 17 -6.44 7.84 -17.66
C GLU A 17 -7.71 8.22 -16.89
N ARG A 18 -7.60 8.32 -15.56
CA ARG A 18 -8.63 8.92 -14.71
C ARG A 18 -8.01 10.01 -13.85
N GLU A 19 -8.14 11.22 -14.38
CA GLU A 19 -8.48 12.46 -13.70
C GLU A 19 -8.06 12.60 -12.22
N GLY A 20 -7.12 13.52 -11.98
CA GLY A 20 -7.20 14.39 -10.81
C GLY A 20 -6.90 13.77 -9.45
N ALA A 21 -5.98 12.81 -9.35
CA ALA A 21 -5.37 12.50 -8.07
C ALA A 21 -4.40 13.64 -7.71
N LYS A 22 -4.90 14.68 -7.03
CA LYS A 22 -4.06 15.62 -6.25
C LYS A 22 -2.94 14.78 -5.61
N PRO A 23 -1.66 15.17 -5.69
CA PRO A 23 -0.64 14.45 -4.96
C PRO A 23 -1.08 14.52 -3.50
N LYS A 24 -1.64 13.42 -2.99
CA LYS A 24 -1.84 13.19 -1.57
C LYS A 24 -0.42 13.09 -1.11
N VAL A 25 0.21 14.25 -0.86
CA VAL A 25 1.50 14.35 -0.19
C VAL A 25 1.30 13.38 0.95
N PRO A 26 1.96 12.21 0.95
CA PRO A 26 1.77 11.27 2.03
C PRO A 26 2.21 12.10 3.20
N ARG A 27 1.27 12.51 4.07
CA ARG A 27 1.58 13.34 5.22
C ARG A 27 2.62 12.51 5.92
N ARG A 28 3.90 12.89 5.75
CA ARG A 28 5.03 12.03 6.12
C ARG A 28 4.80 11.81 7.59
N THR A 29 4.30 10.62 7.96
CA THR A 29 3.91 10.40 9.35
C THR A 29 5.23 10.50 10.09
N PRO A 30 5.41 11.51 10.98
CA PRO A 30 6.65 11.63 11.72
C PRO A 30 6.84 10.45 12.71
N MET A 31 5.87 9.54 12.74
CA MET A 31 5.70 8.50 13.73
C MET A 31 5.41 7.17 13.04
N ALA A 32 6.22 6.17 13.38
CA ALA A 32 5.91 4.78 13.09
C ALA A 32 4.67 4.32 13.90
N CYS A 33 3.86 3.41 13.33
CA CYS A 33 2.77 2.79 14.08
C CYS A 33 3.30 2.07 15.34
N GLN A 34 2.46 1.81 16.32
CA GLN A 34 2.87 1.19 17.60
C GLN A 34 3.63 -0.12 17.39
N PHE A 35 3.17 -0.97 16.48
CA PHE A 35 3.84 -2.24 16.17
C PHE A 35 5.26 -2.03 15.65
N CYS A 36 5.41 -1.18 14.63
CA CYS A 36 6.72 -0.89 14.05
C CYS A 36 7.61 -0.14 15.05
N ARG A 37 7.05 0.73 15.88
CA ARG A 37 7.77 1.46 16.93
C ARG A 37 8.32 0.50 17.99
N GLY A 38 7.49 -0.42 18.51
CA GLY A 38 7.91 -1.42 19.50
C GLY A 38 8.94 -2.41 18.95
N ARG A 39 8.82 -2.77 17.67
CA ARG A 39 9.78 -3.69 16.99
C ARG A 39 10.95 -2.98 16.30
N LYS A 40 11.05 -1.65 16.41
CA LYS A 40 12.07 -0.83 15.74
C LYS A 40 12.16 -1.08 14.22
N LEU A 41 11.03 -1.32 13.58
CA LEU A 41 10.91 -1.55 12.13
C LEU A 41 10.61 -0.23 11.39
N LYS A 42 11.01 -0.17 10.12
CA LYS A 42 10.62 0.94 9.22
C LYS A 42 9.11 0.90 8.99
N CYS A 43 8.45 2.04 9.15
CA CYS A 43 7.01 2.18 8.96
C CYS A 43 6.71 3.08 7.74
N ASP A 44 5.84 2.62 6.86
CA ASP A 44 5.53 3.30 5.60
C ASP A 44 4.50 4.44 5.75
N GLY A 45 3.90 4.62 6.93
CA GLY A 45 3.00 5.75 7.23
C GLY A 45 1.64 5.72 6.53
N ARG A 46 1.31 4.63 5.85
CA ARG A 46 -0.01 4.39 5.23
C ARG A 46 -1.07 4.08 6.31
N PRO A 47 -2.38 4.20 6.01
CA PRO A 47 -3.45 3.82 6.95
C PRO A 47 -3.23 2.45 7.60
N THR A 48 -2.83 1.47 6.78
CA THR A 48 -2.21 0.22 7.22
C THR A 48 -0.82 0.13 6.59
N CYS A 49 0.24 0.11 7.40
CA CYS A 49 1.61 -0.02 6.86
C CYS A 49 1.85 -1.43 6.28
N ALA A 50 2.82 -1.60 5.39
CA ALA A 50 3.02 -2.88 4.71
C ALA A 50 3.36 -4.02 5.68
N ASN A 51 4.04 -3.72 6.78
CA ASN A 51 4.35 -4.68 7.84
C ASN A 51 3.09 -5.18 8.57
N CYS A 52 2.16 -4.27 8.89
CA CYS A 52 0.91 -4.64 9.53
C CYS A 52 -0.03 -5.36 8.56
N GLN A 53 -0.07 -4.93 7.30
CA GLN A 53 -0.87 -5.55 6.25
C GLN A 53 -0.45 -7.00 5.99
N ARG A 54 0.85 -7.28 5.83
CA ARG A 54 1.34 -8.65 5.61
C ARG A 54 1.09 -9.59 6.78
N ARG A 55 1.01 -9.05 8.00
CA ARG A 55 0.78 -9.81 9.23
C ARG A 55 -0.70 -9.85 9.61
N SER A 56 -1.56 -9.15 8.88
CA SER A 56 -2.99 -8.99 9.18
C SER A 56 -3.27 -8.55 10.63
N ILE A 57 -2.43 -7.64 11.14
CA ILE A 57 -2.54 -7.10 12.51
C ILE A 57 -3.05 -5.65 12.52
N PRO A 58 -3.61 -5.17 13.64
CA PRO A 58 -4.03 -3.77 13.76
C PRO A 58 -2.84 -2.80 13.63
N CYS A 59 -2.97 -1.83 12.72
CA CYS A 59 -1.99 -0.77 12.50
C CYS A 59 -2.40 0.51 13.21
N ILE A 60 -2.03 0.64 14.49
CA ILE A 60 -2.44 1.76 15.34
C ILE A 60 -1.33 2.81 15.41
N TYR A 61 -1.65 4.08 15.16
CA TYR A 61 -0.75 5.21 15.36
C TYR A 61 -1.20 5.96 16.61
N VAL A 62 -0.38 5.96 17.67
CA VAL A 62 -0.70 6.63 18.96
C VAL A 62 0.22 7.85 19.14
N PRO A 63 -0.33 9.08 19.25
CA PRO A 63 0.49 10.29 19.42
C PRO A 63 1.31 10.26 20.72
N VAL A 64 2.55 10.79 20.68
CA VAL A 64 3.49 10.76 21.82
C VAL A 64 3.02 11.60 23.01
N ALA A 65 2.06 12.50 22.82
CA ALA A 65 1.56 13.41 23.87
C ALA A 65 0.77 12.70 24.99
N ALA A 66 0.39 11.42 24.82
CA ALA A 66 -0.41 10.67 25.78
C ALA A 66 0.40 9.84 26.79
N GLN A 67 1.73 9.93 26.79
CA GLN A 67 2.62 9.27 27.75
C GLN A 67 3.17 10.30 28.74
N LYS A 68 2.39 10.60 29.77
CA LYS A 68 2.84 11.28 30.99
C LYS A 68 2.69 10.33 32.16
#